data_AF-A0AAX3PPS8-F1
#
_entry.id   AF-A0AAX3PPS8-F1
#
_cell.length_a   1.000
_cell.length_b   1.000
_cell.length_c   1.000
_cell.angle_alpha   90.00
_cell.angle_beta   90.00
_cell.angle_gamma   90.00
#
_symmetry.space_group_name_H-M   'P 1'
#
loop_
_entity.id
_entity.type
_entity.pdbx_description
1 polymer ?
#
loop_
_entity_poly.entity_id
_entity_poly.type
_entity_poly.pdbx_seq_one_letter_code
_entity_poly.pdbx_strand_id
1 'polypeptide(L)'
;MKKLIIYLSTGFLLLSSISSLFYSLDLFENYHSKGRELPDKIYSVPLDSHGTVQYVSKDQNNRINSFFYIAGLCFIFSAGGLIWIQKNKVGGI
;
A
#
# COMPACT_ATOMS: atom_id res chain seq x y z
N MET A 1 27.44 -11.33 -11.22
CA MET A 1 26.77 -10.01 -11.17
C MET A 1 25.26 -10.09 -11.41
N LYS A 2 24.76 -10.64 -12.53
CA LYS A 2 23.30 -10.68 -12.83
C LYS A 2 22.43 -11.33 -11.74
N LYS A 3 22.86 -12.45 -11.16
CA LYS A 3 22.15 -13.12 -10.05
C LYS A 3 22.02 -12.24 -8.80
N LEU A 4 23.11 -11.56 -8.41
CA LEU A 4 23.13 -10.66 -7.24
C LEU A 4 22.16 -9.49 -7.40
N ILE A 5 22.08 -8.91 -8.60
CA ILE A 5 21.12 -7.84 -8.91
C ILE A 5 19.69 -8.34 -8.70
N ILE A 6 19.35 -9.53 -9.20
CA ILE A 6 18.01 -10.10 -9.03
C ILE A 6 17.68 -10.34 -7.55
N TYR A 7 18.62 -10.85 -6.76
CA TYR A 7 18.44 -11.01 -5.31
C TYR A 7 18.16 -9.69 -4.61
N LEU A 8 18.98 -8.66 -4.87
CA LEU A 8 18.84 -7.35 -4.26
C LEU A 8 17.55 -6.66 -4.69
N SER A 9 17.20 -6.69 -5.98
CA SER A 9 15.95 -6.13 -6.49
C SER A 9 14.73 -6.83 -5.91
N THR A 10 14.76 -8.16 -5.78
CA THR A 10 13.66 -8.93 -5.19
C THR A 10 13.46 -8.57 -3.72
N GLY A 11 14.55 -8.48 -2.94
CA GLY A 11 14.50 -8.07 -1.54
C GLY A 11 14.00 -6.63 -1.37
N PHE A 12 14.51 -5.70 -2.20
CA PHE A 12 14.05 -4.31 -2.21
C PHE A 12 12.55 -4.21 -2.51
N LEU A 13 12.06 -4.89 -3.54
CA LEU A 13 10.64 -4.89 -3.89
C LEU A 13 9.77 -5.47 -2.77
N LEU A 14 10.22 -6.52 -2.10
CA LEU A 14 9.49 -7.12 -0.99
C LEU A 14 9.40 -6.16 0.20
N LEU A 15 10.50 -5.47 0.54
CA LEU A 15 10.51 -4.43 1.57
C LEU A 15 9.61 -3.24 1.20
N SER A 16 9.68 -2.76 -0.06
CA SER A 16 8.82 -1.67 -0.54
C SER A 16 7.34 -2.05 -0.48
N SER A 17 7.00 -3.31 -0.77
CA SER A 17 5.64 -3.82 -0.67
C SER A 17 5.11 -3.77 0.77
N ILE A 18 5.88 -4.32 1.70
CA ILE A 18 5.53 -4.36 3.13
C ILE A 18 5.39 -2.93 3.67
N SER A 19 6.38 -2.07 3.44
CA SER A 19 6.36 -0.67 3.91
C SER A 19 5.15 0.10 3.35
N SER A 20 4.81 -0.11 2.07
CA SER A 20 3.66 0.55 1.45
C SER A 20 2.33 0.06 2.02
N LEU A 21 2.23 -1.23 2.37
CA LEU A 21 1.06 -1.80 3.02
C LEU A 21 0.87 -1.24 4.43
N PHE A 22 1.94 -1.20 5.25
CA PHE A 22 1.85 -0.61 6.58
C PHE A 22 1.52 0.88 6.53
N TYR A 23 2.10 1.61 5.57
CA TYR A 23 1.80 3.03 5.39
C TYR A 23 0.35 3.26 4.94
N SER A 24 -0.20 2.43 4.05
CA SER A 24 -1.60 2.56 3.63
C SER A 24 -2.57 2.25 4.78
N LEU A 25 -2.24 1.30 5.65
CA LEU A 25 -3.01 0.99 6.86
C LEU A 25 -2.97 2.13 7.88
N ASP A 26 -1.81 2.73 8.12
CA ASP A 26 -1.68 3.90 9.00
C ASP A 26 -2.45 5.11 8.44
N LEU A 27 -2.39 5.36 7.13
CA LEU A 27 -3.23 6.39 6.49
C LEU A 27 -4.72 6.09 6.61
N PHE A 28 -5.11 4.82 6.46
CA PHE A 28 -6.50 4.40 6.64
C PHE A 28 -6.98 4.67 8.06
N GLU A 29 -6.21 4.27 9.07
CA GLU A 29 -6.51 4.51 10.47
C GLU A 29 -6.56 6.00 10.78
N ASN A 30 -5.58 6.79 10.35
CA ASN A 30 -5.54 8.22 10.60
C ASN A 30 -6.71 8.96 9.94
N TYR A 31 -7.08 8.62 8.70
CA TYR A 31 -8.19 9.28 8.00
C TYR A 31 -9.57 8.88 8.55
N HIS A 32 -9.74 7.62 8.97
CA HIS A 32 -11.02 7.15 9.50
C HIS A 32 -11.21 7.47 11.00
N SER A 33 -10.14 7.51 11.80
CA SER A 33 -10.20 7.80 13.25
C SER A 33 -10.09 9.29 13.58
N LYS A 34 -9.16 10.01 12.92
CA LYS A 34 -8.84 11.42 13.18
C LYS A 34 -9.35 12.36 12.09
N GLY A 35 -10.20 11.87 11.18
CA GLY A 35 -10.84 12.69 10.14
C GLY A 35 -11.50 13.96 10.68
N ARG A 36 -11.93 13.94 11.97
CA ARG A 36 -12.49 15.08 12.72
C ARG A 36 -11.54 16.27 12.93
N GLU A 37 -10.24 16.06 12.92
CA GLU A 37 -9.23 17.05 13.33
C GLU A 37 -8.41 17.60 12.15
N LEU A 38 -8.58 17.04 10.96
CA LEU A 38 -7.86 17.48 9.76
C LEU A 38 -8.64 18.60 9.06
N PRO A 39 -8.09 19.82 8.98
CA PRO A 39 -8.83 21.02 8.57
C PRO A 39 -9.34 20.99 7.12
N ASP A 40 -8.81 20.11 6.27
CA ASP A 40 -9.02 20.26 4.84
C ASP A 40 -10.21 19.53 4.23
N LYS A 41 -10.78 18.44 4.78
CA LYS A 41 -11.79 17.65 4.01
C LYS A 41 -12.81 16.83 4.81
N ILE A 42 -13.51 17.42 5.77
CA ILE A 42 -14.78 16.85 6.22
C ILE A 42 -15.90 17.54 5.44
N TYR A 43 -16.39 16.89 4.37
CA TYR A 43 -17.73 17.19 3.88
C TYR A 43 -18.72 16.58 4.88
N SER A 44 -18.95 17.27 5.99
CA SER A 44 -20.05 16.94 6.88
C SER A 44 -21.33 17.31 6.13
N VAL A 45 -21.97 16.32 5.51
CA VAL A 45 -23.31 16.53 4.97
C VAL A 45 -24.26 16.39 6.16
N PRO A 46 -24.93 17.47 6.59
CA PRO A 46 -26.01 17.33 7.56
C PRO A 46 -27.11 16.51 6.88
N LEU A 47 -27.43 15.34 7.45
CA LEU A 47 -28.67 14.65 7.09
C LEU A 47 -29.75 15.28 7.94
N ASP A 48 -30.65 16.04 7.30
CA ASP A 48 -31.81 16.62 7.95
C ASP A 48 -32.48 15.57 8.84
N SER A 49 -32.40 15.78 10.15
CA SER A 49 -32.92 14.95 11.26
C SER A 49 -32.18 13.67 11.70
N HIS A 50 -31.04 13.28 11.10
CA HIS A 50 -30.34 12.02 11.45
C HIS A 50 -28.86 12.16 11.88
N GLY A 51 -28.38 13.38 12.04
CA GLY A 51 -26.99 13.67 12.44
C GLY A 51 -26.07 13.91 11.24
N THR A 52 -24.76 13.95 11.48
CA THR A 52 -23.74 14.18 10.45
C THR A 52 -23.04 12.88 10.08
N VAL A 53 -23.06 12.52 8.79
CA VAL A 53 -22.22 11.43 8.29
C VAL A 53 -20.87 11.99 7.88
N GLN A 54 -19.82 11.36 8.40
CA GLN A 54 -18.43 11.73 8.13
C GLN A 54 -17.90 10.81 7.05
N TYR A 55 -17.41 11.40 5.95
CA TYR A 55 -16.85 10.65 4.83
C TYR A 55 -15.37 11.00 4.66
N VAL A 56 -14.55 9.97 4.42
CA VAL A 56 -13.19 10.16 3.91
C VAL A 56 -13.29 10.73 2.51
N SER A 57 -12.57 11.82 2.23
CA SER A 57 -12.64 12.46 0.93
C SER A 57 -12.11 11.55 -0.18
N LYS A 58 -12.59 11.77 -1.40
CA LYS A 58 -12.14 11.03 -2.58
C LYS A 58 -10.61 11.05 -2.74
N ASP A 59 -9.96 12.17 -2.44
CA ASP A 59 -8.51 12.31 -2.56
C ASP A 59 -7.74 11.54 -1.49
N GLN A 60 -8.25 11.50 -0.25
CA GLN A 60 -7.69 10.68 0.83
C GLN A 60 -7.81 9.19 0.50
N ASN A 61 -8.96 8.77 -0.02
CA ASN A 61 -9.17 7.39 -0.45
C ASN A 61 -8.27 7.03 -1.65
N ASN A 62 -8.13 7.93 -2.63
CA ASN A 62 -7.22 7.73 -3.76
C ASN A 62 -5.77 7.60 -3.30
N ARG A 63 -5.36 8.37 -2.29
CA ARG A 63 -4.02 8.27 -1.69
C ARG A 63 -3.81 6.95 -0.97
N ILE A 64 -4.77 6.46 -0.18
CA ILE A 64 -4.69 5.13 0.44
C ILE A 64 -4.56 4.06 -0.65
N ASN A 65 -5.41 4.12 -1.67
CA ASN A 65 -5.43 3.14 -2.75
C ASN A 65 -4.13 3.13 -3.56
N SER A 66 -3.49 4.28 -3.78
CA SER A 66 -2.22 4.32 -4.52
C SER A 66 -1.12 3.52 -3.80
N PHE A 67 -1.04 3.58 -2.47
CA PHE A 67 -0.10 2.78 -1.70
C PHE A 67 -0.46 1.30 -1.67
N PHE A 68 -1.75 0.95 -1.64
CA PHE A 68 -2.18 -0.45 -1.83
C PHE A 68 -1.79 -1.00 -3.21
N TYR A 69 -1.95 -0.21 -4.27
CA TYR A 69 -1.52 -0.62 -5.62
C TYR A 69 -0.01 -0.79 -5.71
N ILE A 70 0.78 0.13 -5.14
CA ILE A 70 2.24 -0.01 -5.07
C ILE A 70 2.61 -1.28 -4.30
N ALA A 71 1.97 -1.52 -3.14
CA ALA A 71 2.20 -2.72 -2.35
C ALA A 71 1.94 -4.00 -3.15
N GLY A 72 0.81 -4.07 -3.86
CA GLY A 72 0.44 -5.20 -4.69
C GLY A 72 1.41 -5.43 -5.87
N LEU A 73 1.77 -4.37 -6.60
CA LEU A 73 2.72 -4.47 -7.71
C LEU A 73 4.09 -4.97 -7.23
N CYS A 74 4.64 -4.35 -6.18
CA CYS A 74 5.91 -4.76 -5.60
C CYS A 74 5.88 -6.21 -5.10
N PHE A 75 4.75 -6.66 -4.52
CA PHE A 75 4.56 -8.05 -4.11
C PHE A 75 4.61 -9.00 -5.31
N ILE A 76 3.86 -8.72 -6.38
CA ILE A 76 3.83 -9.58 -7.58
C ILE A 76 5.21 -9.69 -8.21
N PHE A 77 5.93 -8.58 -8.38
CA PHE A 77 7.28 -8.62 -8.96
C PHE A 77 8.29 -9.33 -8.05
N SER A 78 8.21 -9.15 -6.73
CA SER A 78 9.07 -9.89 -5.80
C SER A 78 8.77 -11.39 -5.79
N ALA A 79 7.50 -11.80 -5.85
CA ALA A 79 7.11 -13.20 -5.99
C ALA A 79 7.67 -13.81 -7.30
N GLY A 80 7.60 -13.08 -8.42
CA GLY A 80 8.22 -13.48 -9.67
C GLY A 80 9.75 -13.65 -9.57
N GLY A 81 10.41 -12.72 -8.87
CA GLY A 81 11.84 -12.80 -8.55
C GLY A 81 12.20 -14.04 -7.71
N LEU A 82 11.40 -14.34 -6.68
CA LEU A 82 11.57 -15.53 -5.84
C LEU A 82 11.39 -16.83 -6.64
N ILE A 83 10.38 -16.91 -7.50
CA ILE A 83 10.17 -18.07 -8.39
C ILE A 83 11.38 -18.26 -9.31
N TRP A 84 11.89 -17.18 -9.89
CA TRP A 84 13.09 -17.25 -10.74
C TRP A 84 14.31 -17.73 -9.94
N ILE A 85 14.52 -17.20 -8.74
CA ILE A 85 15.59 -17.61 -7.82
C ILE A 85 15.47 -19.11 -7.51
N GLN A 86 14.27 -19.58 -7.19
CA GLN A 86 14.02 -20.99 -6.84
C GLN A 86 14.31 -21.91 -8.03
N LYS A 87 13.82 -21.57 -9.24
CA LYS A 87 14.12 -22.33 -10.47
C LYS A 87 15.62 -22.39 -10.78
N ASN A 88 16.34 -21.28 -10.57
CA ASN A 88 17.79 -21.20 -10.81
C ASN A 88 18.64 -21.75 -9.65
N LYS A 89 18.05 -22.03 -8.49
CA LYS A 89 18.68 -22.81 -7.40
C LYS A 89 18.61 -24.31 -7.67
N VAL A 90 17.52 -24.81 -8.25
CA VAL A 90 17.34 -26.24 -8.56
C VAL A 90 18.13 -26.67 -9.81
N GLY A 91 18.47 -25.74 -10.69
CA GLY A 91 19.27 -26.00 -11.90
C GLY A 91 20.76 -25.68 -11.83
N GLY A 92 21.36 -25.56 -10.65
CA GLY A 92 22.75 -25.09 -10.49
C GLY A 92 23.68 -26.10 -9.81
N ILE A 93 24.44 -26.83 -10.63
CA ILE A 93 25.88 -27.04 -10.42
C ILE A 93 26.58 -25.71 -10.73
#